data_AF-A0A420ELA2-F1
#
_entry.id   AF-A0A420ELA2-F1
#
_cell.length_a   1.000
_cell.length_b   1.000
_cell.length_c   1.000
_cell.angle_alpha   90.00
_cell.angle_beta   90.00
_cell.angle_gamma   90.00
#
_symmetry.space_group_name_H-M   'P 1'
#
loop_
_entity.id
_entity.type
_entity.pdbx_description
1 polymer ?
#
loop_
_entity_poly.entity_id
_entity_poly.type
_entity_poly.pdbx_seq_one_letter_code
_entity_poly.pdbx_strand_id
1 'polypeptide(L)'
;MRLSTYQVTQVSEQLINDLQAFDSKLKPKQIVERIENSNGLLLCATFNQRHVAYTWAEKNGVVLELLEFEVRDITRRRGVGVFLFQQLAGLAKQQQFESLRFPETQSPATLGFYRHLGIVPMQDYKL
;
A
#
# COMPACT_ATOMS: atom_id res chain seq x y z
N MET A 1 14.88 13.30 -10.57
CA MET A 1 13.74 12.37 -10.51
C MET A 1 13.59 11.90 -9.08
N ARG A 2 12.40 12.01 -8.47
CA ARG A 2 12.18 11.73 -7.03
C ARG A 2 11.02 10.76 -6.87
N LEU A 3 11.22 9.76 -6.02
CA LEU A 3 10.15 8.88 -5.54
C LEU A 3 9.36 9.64 -4.47
N SER A 4 8.05 9.69 -4.63
CA SER A 4 7.13 10.41 -3.73
C SER A 4 5.93 9.54 -3.39
N THR A 5 5.28 9.80 -2.26
CA THR A 5 3.99 9.17 -1.91
C THR A 5 2.90 10.20 -1.74
N TYR A 6 1.66 9.78 -1.95
CA TYR A 6 0.49 10.57 -1.61
C TYR A 6 -0.69 9.65 -1.28
N GLN A 7 -1.52 10.07 -0.33
CA GLN A 7 -2.78 9.39 -0.04
C GLN A 7 -3.78 9.79 -1.12
N VAL A 8 -4.45 8.80 -1.71
CA VAL A 8 -5.49 9.04 -2.70
C VAL A 8 -6.76 9.48 -1.97
N THR A 9 -7.25 10.66 -2.32
CA THR A 9 -8.53 11.22 -1.82
C THR A 9 -9.56 11.42 -2.91
N GLN A 10 -9.13 11.37 -4.18
CA GLN A 10 -9.98 11.52 -5.35
C GLN A 10 -9.55 10.52 -6.42
N VAL A 11 -10.53 9.95 -7.11
CA VAL A 11 -10.28 8.99 -8.19
C VAL A 11 -9.99 9.73 -9.49
N SER A 12 -8.96 9.30 -10.20
CA SER A 12 -8.67 9.75 -11.57
C SER A 12 -8.61 8.56 -12.53
N GLU A 13 -8.88 8.78 -13.81
CA GLU A 13 -8.76 7.74 -14.85
C GLU A 13 -7.33 7.19 -14.91
N GLN A 14 -6.31 8.04 -14.76
CA GLN A 14 -4.91 7.61 -14.75
C GLN A 14 -4.62 6.67 -13.57
N LEU A 15 -5.16 6.96 -12.39
CA LEU A 15 -5.00 6.09 -11.23
C LEU A 15 -5.64 4.72 -11.48
N ILE A 16 -6.88 4.69 -11.99
CA ILE A 16 -7.59 3.44 -12.32
C ILE A 16 -6.74 2.61 -13.30
N ASN A 17 -6.34 3.22 -14.41
CA ASN A 17 -5.55 2.54 -15.44
C ASN A 17 -4.23 2.01 -14.88
N ASP A 18 -3.54 2.81 -14.06
CA ASP A 18 -2.28 2.40 -13.46
C ASP A 18 -2.47 1.23 -12.48
N LEU A 19 -3.52 1.25 -11.64
CA LEU A 19 -3.85 0.17 -10.69
C LEU A 19 -4.24 -1.13 -11.41
N GLN A 20 -5.02 -1.05 -12.49
CA GLN A 20 -5.36 -2.22 -13.31
C GLN A 20 -4.13 -2.83 -14.00
N ALA A 21 -3.08 -2.04 -14.23
CA ALA A 21 -1.80 -2.55 -14.72
C ALA A 21 -0.96 -3.24 -13.63
N PHE A 22 -1.34 -3.18 -12.35
CA PHE A 22 -0.79 -4.06 -11.30
C PHE A 22 -1.60 -5.36 -11.20
N ASP A 23 -2.93 -5.26 -11.21
CA ASP A 23 -3.83 -6.42 -11.22
C ASP A 23 -4.98 -6.19 -12.21
N SER A 24 -4.98 -6.94 -13.30
CA SER A 24 -6.00 -6.87 -14.35
C SER A 24 -7.38 -7.36 -13.90
N LYS A 25 -7.48 -8.03 -12.75
CA LYS A 25 -8.74 -8.46 -12.17
C LYS A 25 -9.48 -7.34 -11.42
N LEU A 26 -8.79 -6.25 -11.06
CA LEU A 26 -9.41 -5.10 -10.41
C LEU A 26 -10.34 -4.40 -11.41
N LYS A 27 -11.64 -4.36 -11.07
CA LYS A 27 -12.62 -3.63 -11.88
C LYS A 27 -12.64 -2.15 -11.45
N PRO A 28 -12.78 -1.19 -12.39
CA PRO A 28 -12.80 0.24 -12.07
C PRO A 28 -13.81 0.60 -10.98
N LYS A 29 -15.01 0.00 -11.05
CA LYS A 29 -16.07 0.22 -10.05
C LYS A 29 -15.63 -0.18 -8.63
N GLN A 30 -14.94 -1.32 -8.49
CA GLN A 30 -14.45 -1.79 -7.19
C GLN A 30 -13.35 -0.88 -6.65
N ILE A 31 -12.48 -0.37 -7.53
CA ILE A 31 -11.46 0.61 -7.14
C ILE A 31 -12.15 1.86 -6.57
N VAL A 32 -13.10 2.43 -7.32
CA VAL A 32 -13.85 3.62 -6.88
C VAL A 32 -14.55 3.38 -5.54
N GLU A 33 -15.34 2.31 -5.43
CA GLU A 33 -16.08 1.96 -4.20
C GLU A 33 -15.14 1.82 -3.00
N ARG A 34 -13.94 1.25 -3.19
CA ARG A 34 -12.97 1.15 -2.10
C ARG A 34 -12.34 2.52 -1.75
N ILE A 35 -12.01 3.38 -2.73
CA ILE A 35 -11.42 4.72 -2.47
C ILE A 35 -12.44 5.59 -1.70
N GLU A 36 -13.71 5.52 -2.10
CA GLU A 36 -14.79 6.30 -1.49
C GLU A 36 -15.23 5.77 -0.12
N ASN A 37 -14.84 4.54 0.23
CA ASN A 37 -15.08 3.99 1.56
C ASN A 37 -14.30 4.78 2.62
N SER A 38 -15.01 5.36 3.58
CA SER A 38 -14.43 6.14 4.69
C SER A 38 -13.40 5.39 5.54
N ASN A 39 -13.51 4.06 5.60
CA ASN A 39 -12.56 3.18 6.29
C ASN A 39 -11.38 2.80 5.40
N GLY A 40 -11.45 3.02 4.09
CA GLY A 40 -10.38 2.76 3.16
C GLY A 40 -9.25 3.79 3.25
N LEU A 41 -8.03 3.32 3.04
CA LEU A 41 -6.85 4.15 2.85
C LEU A 41 -6.06 3.55 1.68
N LEU A 42 -5.89 4.33 0.62
CA LEU A 42 -5.01 4.02 -0.50
C LEU A 42 -3.82 4.97 -0.48
N LEU A 43 -2.63 4.42 -0.28
CA LEU A 43 -1.37 5.17 -0.37
C LEU A 43 -0.63 4.71 -1.63
N CYS A 44 -0.33 5.66 -2.51
CA CYS A 44 0.39 5.38 -3.75
C CYS A 44 1.80 5.97 -3.72
N ALA A 45 2.77 5.27 -4.31
CA ALA A 45 4.09 5.79 -4.61
C ALA A 45 4.23 6.08 -6.10
N THR A 46 4.74 7.26 -6.45
CA THR A 46 4.97 7.69 -7.82
C THR A 46 6.43 7.97 -8.11
N PHE A 47 6.84 7.59 -9.32
CA PHE A 47 8.14 7.94 -9.89
C PHE A 47 7.91 8.42 -11.32
N ASN A 48 8.38 9.62 -11.65
CA ASN A 48 8.12 10.26 -12.94
C ASN A 48 6.62 10.28 -13.32
N GLN A 49 5.76 10.66 -12.37
CA GLN A 49 4.30 10.76 -12.56
C GLN A 49 3.60 9.43 -12.88
N ARG A 50 4.28 8.29 -12.70
CA ARG A 50 3.69 6.95 -12.82
C ARG A 50 3.61 6.28 -11.46
N HIS A 51 2.50 5.60 -11.19
CA HIS A 51 2.36 4.78 -9.99
C HIS A 51 3.26 3.56 -10.10
N VAL A 52 4.21 3.42 -9.18
CA VAL A 52 5.19 2.33 -9.16
C VAL A 52 5.01 1.39 -7.98
N ALA A 53 4.22 1.80 -6.99
CA ALA A 53 3.76 0.96 -5.90
C ALA A 53 2.48 1.54 -5.30
N TYR A 54 1.70 0.71 -4.61
CA TYR A 54 0.59 1.16 -3.78
C TYR A 54 0.37 0.20 -2.62
N THR A 55 -0.33 0.68 -1.61
CA THR A 55 -0.87 -0.17 -0.56
C THR A 55 -2.31 0.23 -0.27
N TRP A 56 -3.13 -0.79 -0.10
CA TRP A 56 -4.51 -0.66 0.34
C TRP A 56 -4.60 -1.09 1.79
N ALA A 57 -5.24 -0.27 2.61
CA ALA A 57 -5.52 -0.61 3.99
C ALA A 57 -6.95 -0.21 4.39
N GLU A 58 -7.45 -0.85 5.44
CA GLU A 58 -8.68 -0.51 6.12
C GLU A 58 -8.40 -0.13 7.57
N LYS A 59 -9.11 0.89 8.05
CA LYS A 59 -9.01 1.37 9.42
C LYS A 59 -9.86 0.46 10.32
N ASN A 60 -9.24 -0.15 11.31
CA ASN A 60 -9.89 -1.01 12.29
C ASN A 60 -9.52 -0.55 13.71
N GLY A 61 -10.25 0.45 14.21
CA GLY A 61 -9.93 1.11 15.48
C GLY A 61 -8.55 1.77 15.44
N VAL A 62 -7.66 1.35 16.33
CA VAL A 62 -6.26 1.82 16.39
C VAL A 62 -5.30 1.02 15.51
N VAL A 63 -5.79 0.02 14.77
CA VAL A 63 -5.00 -0.80 13.86
C VAL A 63 -5.33 -0.43 12.42
N LEU A 64 -4.30 -0.26 11.59
CA LEU A 64 -4.45 -0.13 10.15
C LEU A 64 -4.16 -1.48 9.49
N GLU A 65 -5.19 -2.14 9.00
CA GLU A 65 -5.12 -3.48 8.42
C GLU A 65 -4.86 -3.38 6.92
N LEU A 66 -3.70 -3.87 6.47
CA LEU A 66 -3.34 -3.85 5.07
C LEU A 66 -4.04 -5.02 4.37
N LEU A 67 -4.71 -4.69 3.28
CA LEU A 67 -5.31 -5.66 2.37
C LEU A 67 -4.34 -6.01 1.24
N GLU A 68 -3.64 -5.00 0.71
CA GLU A 68 -2.79 -5.13 -0.46
C GLU A 68 -1.51 -4.28 -0.28
N PHE A 69 -0.39 -4.80 -0.76
CA PHE A 69 0.89 -4.10 -0.77
C PHE A 69 1.68 -4.54 -2.00
N GLU A 70 1.72 -3.70 -3.02
CA GLU A 70 2.24 -4.07 -4.34
C GLU A 70 3.27 -3.07 -4.86
N VAL A 71 4.29 -3.61 -5.51
CA VAL A 71 5.37 -2.86 -6.19
C VAL A 71 5.50 -3.43 -7.60
N ARG A 72 5.53 -2.56 -8.63
CA ARG A 72 5.67 -3.01 -10.02
C ARG A 72 6.94 -3.82 -10.19
N ASP A 73 6.87 -4.89 -10.98
CA ASP A 73 7.99 -5.80 -11.21
C ASP A 73 9.29 -5.08 -11.59
N ILE A 74 9.21 -4.14 -12.53
CA ILE A 74 10.36 -3.37 -13.03
C ILE A 74 11.03 -2.47 -11.98
N THR A 75 10.35 -2.20 -10.86
CA THR A 75 10.86 -1.38 -9.74
C THR A 75 11.09 -2.19 -8.45
N ARG A 76 10.88 -3.51 -8.46
CA ARG A 76 11.23 -4.39 -7.33
C ARG A 76 12.74 -4.38 -7.09
N ARG A 77 13.14 -4.63 -5.84
CA ARG A 77 14.55 -4.62 -5.36
C ARG A 77 15.29 -3.27 -5.53
N ARG A 78 14.57 -2.17 -5.76
CA ARG A 78 15.13 -0.80 -5.85
C ARG A 78 14.77 0.08 -4.64
N GLY A 79 14.42 -0.52 -3.51
CA GLY A 79 14.03 0.19 -2.29
C GLY A 79 12.60 0.77 -2.29
N VAL A 80 11.84 0.67 -3.39
CA VAL A 80 10.48 1.24 -3.49
C VAL A 80 9.53 0.69 -2.42
N GLY A 81 9.55 -0.62 -2.16
CA GLY A 81 8.72 -1.23 -1.12
C GLY A 81 9.08 -0.74 0.29
N VAL A 82 10.38 -0.67 0.61
CA VAL A 82 10.85 -0.15 1.91
C VAL A 82 10.44 1.31 2.08
N PHE A 83 10.60 2.12 1.02
CA PHE A 83 10.17 3.51 1.03
C PHE A 83 8.66 3.64 1.26
N LEU A 84 7.83 2.89 0.53
CA LEU A 84 6.37 2.92 0.70
C LEU A 84 5.97 2.51 2.13
N PHE A 85 6.61 1.48 2.69
CA PHE A 85 6.39 1.07 4.07
C PHE A 85 6.70 2.18 5.07
N GLN A 86 7.85 2.85 4.93
CA GLN A 86 8.24 3.95 5.82
C GLN A 86 7.25 5.12 5.75
N GLN A 87 6.79 5.45 4.54
CA GLN A 87 5.78 6.50 4.35
C GLN A 87 4.43 6.10 4.95
N LEU A 88 4.02 4.83 4.79
CA LEU A 88 2.79 4.31 5.41
C LEU A 88 2.88 4.36 6.95
N ALA A 89 3.99 3.92 7.53
CA ALA A 89 4.19 3.96 8.98
C ALA A 89 4.18 5.39 9.51
N GLY A 90 4.82 6.33 8.81
CA GLY A 90 4.77 7.76 9.14
C GLY A 90 3.35 8.32 9.09
N LEU A 91 2.61 8.03 8.01
CA LEU A 91 1.21 8.44 7.85
C LEU A 91 0.32 7.85 8.94
N ALA A 92 0.50 6.56 9.26
CA ALA A 92 -0.30 5.88 10.27
C ALA A 92 -0.08 6.49 11.66
N LYS A 93 1.17 6.82 12.03
CA LYS A 93 1.46 7.57 13.26
C LYS A 93 0.81 8.94 13.29
N GLN A 94 0.86 9.67 12.18
CA GLN A 94 0.23 11.00 12.06
C GLN A 94 -1.29 10.91 12.24
N GLN A 95 -1.91 9.82 11.78
CA GLN A 95 -3.33 9.53 11.95
C GLN A 95 -3.66 8.80 13.26
N GLN A 96 -2.71 8.73 14.21
CA GLN A 96 -2.88 8.16 15.54
C GLN A 96 -3.21 6.65 15.58
N PHE A 97 -2.82 5.90 14.54
CA PHE A 97 -2.82 4.44 14.63
C PHE A 97 -1.66 3.97 15.53
N GLU A 98 -1.88 2.87 16.25
CA GLU A 98 -0.89 2.23 17.12
C GLU A 98 -0.10 1.12 16.42
N SER A 99 -0.73 0.48 15.44
CA SER A 99 -0.11 -0.63 14.71
C SER A 99 -0.61 -0.79 13.29
N LEU A 100 0.22 -1.47 12.49
CA LEU A 100 -0.12 -1.98 11.18
C LEU A 100 -0.30 -3.49 11.25
N ARG A 101 -1.25 -4.05 10.52
CA ARG A 101 -1.37 -5.52 10.38
C ARG A 101 -1.25 -5.88 8.92
N PHE A 102 -0.31 -6.77 8.60
CA PHE A 102 -0.06 -7.21 7.22
C PHE A 102 -0.77 -8.53 6.95
N PRO A 103 -1.28 -8.74 5.72
CA PRO A 103 -2.02 -9.95 5.38
C PRO A 103 -1.09 -11.17 5.35
N GLU A 104 -1.69 -12.35 5.52
CA GLU A 104 -1.00 -13.60 5.29
C GLU A 104 -0.54 -13.73 3.82
N THR A 105 0.60 -14.34 3.60
CA THR A 105 1.13 -14.56 2.25
C THR A 105 1.98 -15.82 2.20
N GLN A 106 1.86 -16.57 1.11
CA GLN A 106 2.73 -17.72 0.82
C GLN A 106 3.85 -17.38 -0.16
N SER A 107 3.92 -16.13 -0.64
CA SER A 107 4.96 -15.68 -1.56
C SER A 107 6.32 -15.62 -0.85
N PRO A 108 7.34 -16.40 -1.29
CA PRO A 108 8.67 -16.35 -0.66
C PRO A 108 9.31 -14.96 -0.73
N ALA A 109 9.03 -14.22 -1.82
CA ALA A 109 9.53 -12.86 -1.99
C ALA A 109 8.91 -11.90 -0.97
N THR A 110 7.61 -12.00 -0.73
CA THR A 110 6.90 -11.16 0.24
C THR A 110 7.29 -11.52 1.67
N LEU A 111 7.43 -12.82 1.98
CA LEU A 111 7.94 -13.27 3.28
C LEU A 111 9.37 -12.79 3.55
N GLY A 112 10.23 -12.80 2.53
CA GLY A 112 11.58 -12.23 2.63
C GLY A 112 11.55 -10.72 2.91
N PHE A 113 10.64 -9.99 2.26
CA PHE A 113 10.43 -8.56 2.51
C PHE A 113 9.89 -8.29 3.92
N TYR A 114 8.90 -9.04 4.39
CA TYR A 114 8.38 -8.93 5.76
C TYR A 114 9.46 -9.20 6.79
N ARG A 115 10.26 -10.26 6.62
CA ARG A 115 11.39 -10.55 7.51
C ARG A 115 12.41 -9.41 7.56
N HIS A 116 12.71 -8.80 6.41
CA HIS A 116 13.61 -7.64 6.34
C HIS A 116 13.09 -6.44 7.15
N LEU A 117 11.77 -6.27 7.21
CA LEU A 117 11.10 -5.20 7.96
C LEU A 117 10.74 -5.58 9.41
N GLY A 118 10.99 -6.82 9.84
CA GLY A 118 10.55 -7.31 11.15
C GLY A 118 9.03 -7.53 11.27
N ILE A 119 8.32 -7.65 10.14
CA ILE A 119 6.89 -7.90 10.09
C ILE A 119 6.63 -9.40 10.23
N VAL A 120 5.67 -9.75 11.08
CA VAL A 120 5.08 -11.10 11.14
C VAL A 120 3.67 -11.01 10.56
N PRO A 121 3.31 -11.81 9.53
CA PRO A 121 1.97 -11.77 8.95
C PRO A 121 0.88 -12.01 10.00
N MET A 122 -0.26 -11.34 9.84
CA MET A 122 -1.42 -11.42 10.74
C MET A 122 -1.16 -10.98 12.19
N GLN A 123 0.02 -10.43 12.48
CA GLN A 123 0.35 -9.83 13.78
C GLN A 123 0.50 -8.32 13.66
N ASP A 124 0.26 -7.64 14.77
CA ASP A 124 0.36 -6.19 14.86
C ASP A 124 1.83 -5.76 14.89
N TYR A 125 2.25 -5.08 13.83
CA TYR A 125 3.50 -4.34 13.79
C TYR A 125 3.31 -3.01 14.52
N LYS A 126 3.97 -2.84 15.67
CA LYS A 126 3.91 -1.60 16.45
C LYS A 126 4.69 -0.49 15.73
N LEU A 127 4.04 0.67 15.61
CA LEU A 127 4.52 1.80 14.83
C LEU A 127 5.70 2.52 15.48
#